data_AF-A0A9P4J7G2-F1
#
_entry.id   AF-A0A9P4J7G2-F1
#
_cell.length_a   1.000
_cell.length_b   1.000
_cell.length_c   1.000
_cell.angle_alpha   90.00
_cell.angle_beta   90.00
_cell.angle_gamma   90.00
#
_symmetry.space_group_name_H-M   'P 1'
#
loop_
_entity.id
_entity.type
_entity.pdbx_description
1 polymer ?
#
loop_
_entity_poly.entity_id
_entity_poly.type
_entity_poly.pdbx_seq_one_letter_code
_entity_poly.pdbx_strand_id
1 'polypeptide(L)'
;MVRTRAASKRVRCETPSDKDNRLLRLPREIRDQIYKLVLVSQSSILVYKSGIIDDKDGSAANHWAEIPHATALSLRHVNVNLLLTCRTLASEASFIFYNRNTFAFRGDRGWEKSIAWLYAIGANRSQLTSLEIDMRKPSHAWQFYDGTMEGLEDGYIDFDTAPPRHPLLQRPKKGWAKFPRGCWQEGEIEAIDPKLEDLFSVLGHAANAPSISIELRSIGEGFPGLPVSDEAEDGDEHYSMDLPNLVEAWRCAHGADTDPSQPAGSWVGDCASGLRRRCGR
;
A
#
# COMPACT_ATOMS: atom_id res chain seq x y z
N MET A 1 -2.18 27.85 -26.14
CA MET A 1 -3.30 27.81 -25.17
C MET A 1 -2.80 28.36 -23.84
N VAL A 2 -3.13 29.61 -23.51
CA VAL A 2 -2.58 30.34 -22.35
C VAL A 2 -3.46 30.03 -21.12
N ARG A 3 -2.94 29.26 -20.15
CA ARG A 3 -3.60 29.02 -18.86
C ARG A 3 -3.32 30.21 -17.93
N THR A 4 -4.27 31.13 -17.83
CA THR A 4 -4.29 32.21 -16.83
C THR A 4 -4.51 31.60 -15.44
N ARG A 5 -3.46 31.59 -14.60
CA ARG A 5 -3.58 31.25 -13.17
C ARG A 5 -4.26 32.41 -12.45
N ALA A 6 -5.53 32.22 -12.06
CA ALA A 6 -6.22 33.13 -11.15
C ALA A 6 -5.49 33.14 -9.79
N ALA A 7 -4.99 34.31 -9.40
CA ALA A 7 -4.35 34.51 -8.10
C ALA A 7 -5.40 34.40 -6.99
N SER A 8 -5.53 33.21 -6.40
CA SER A 8 -6.35 33.00 -5.21
C SER A 8 -5.74 33.79 -4.04
N LYS A 9 -6.41 34.89 -3.68
CA LYS A 9 -6.04 35.79 -2.58
C LYS A 9 -6.19 35.00 -1.28
N ARG A 10 -5.10 34.39 -0.79
CA ARG A 10 -5.07 33.71 0.51
C ARG A 10 -5.39 34.74 1.58
N VAL A 11 -6.64 34.73 2.06
CA VAL A 11 -7.02 35.44 3.28
C VAL A 11 -6.14 34.87 4.39
N ARG A 12 -5.21 35.68 4.90
CA ARG A 12 -4.49 35.35 6.13
C ARG A 12 -5.52 35.47 7.25
N CYS A 13 -6.18 34.37 7.59
CA CYS A 13 -6.87 34.28 8.86
C CYS A 13 -5.81 34.47 9.94
N GLU A 14 -5.88 35.58 10.66
CA GLU A 14 -5.07 35.79 11.85
C GLU A 14 -5.38 34.63 12.80
N THR A 15 -4.42 33.72 12.96
CA THR A 15 -4.59 32.58 13.85
C THR A 15 -4.75 33.14 15.26
N PRO A 16 -5.86 32.84 15.96
CA PRO A 16 -6.04 33.29 17.34
C PRO A 16 -4.81 32.92 18.15
N SER A 17 -4.31 33.88 18.93
CA SER A 17 -3.17 33.71 19.81
C SER A 17 -3.32 32.41 20.62
N ASP A 18 -2.28 31.57 20.66
CA ASP A 18 -2.31 30.28 21.38
C ASP A 18 -2.76 30.43 22.85
N LYS A 19 -2.64 31.64 23.42
CA LYS A 19 -3.07 31.98 24.80
C LYS A 19 -4.58 31.90 25.04
N ASP A 20 -5.39 32.00 23.98
CA ASP A 20 -6.86 32.00 24.09
C ASP A 20 -7.47 30.60 23.92
N ASN A 21 -6.67 29.61 23.52
CA ASN A 21 -7.15 28.26 23.34
C ASN A 21 -7.28 27.54 24.69
N ARG A 22 -8.52 27.35 25.15
CA ARG A 22 -8.82 26.67 26.43
C ARG A 22 -8.27 25.24 26.49
N LEU A 23 -8.17 24.55 25.35
CA LEU A 23 -7.62 23.19 25.29
C LEU A 23 -6.14 23.18 25.70
N LEU A 24 -5.36 24.17 25.28
CA LEU A 24 -3.94 24.29 25.61
C LEU A 24 -3.68 24.59 27.09
N ARG A 25 -4.69 25.03 27.85
CA ARG A 25 -4.59 25.22 29.30
C ARG A 25 -4.69 23.92 30.09
N LEU A 26 -5.18 22.84 29.47
CA LEU A 26 -5.24 21.52 30.10
C LEU A 26 -3.83 20.91 30.17
N PRO A 27 -3.50 20.11 31.19
CA PRO A 27 -2.27 19.31 31.20
C PRO A 27 -2.17 18.42 29.96
N ARG A 28 -0.93 18.10 29.55
CA ARG A 28 -0.66 17.36 28.32
C ARG A 28 -1.35 15.99 28.32
N GLU A 29 -1.36 15.33 29.47
CA GLU A 29 -1.94 14.02 29.68
C GLU A 29 -3.45 14.04 29.40
N ILE A 30 -4.14 15.09 29.85
CA ILE A 30 -5.58 15.26 29.61
C ILE A 30 -5.83 15.52 28.12
N ARG A 31 -5.00 16.33 27.46
CA ARG A 31 -5.10 16.54 26.00
C ARG A 31 -4.90 15.24 25.23
N ASP A 32 -3.91 14.44 25.59
CA ASP A 32 -3.67 13.13 24.95
C ASP A 32 -4.84 12.16 25.12
N GLN A 33 -5.51 12.17 26.29
CA GLN A 33 -6.74 11.38 26.47
C GLN A 33 -7.87 11.89 25.57
N ILE A 34 -8.06 13.21 25.46
CA ILE A 34 -9.03 13.80 24.53
C ILE A 34 -8.71 13.38 23.09
N TYR A 35 -7.47 13.54 22.66
CA TYR A 35 -7.03 13.15 21.31
C TYR A 35 -7.30 11.67 21.04
N LYS A 36 -6.96 10.77 21.99
CA LYS A 36 -7.25 9.34 21.84
C LYS A 36 -8.75 9.07 21.64
N LEU A 37 -9.59 9.70 22.45
CA LEU A 37 -11.05 9.48 22.39
C LEU A 37 -11.68 9.99 21.09
N VAL A 38 -11.13 11.03 20.48
CA VAL A 38 -11.77 11.72 19.34
C VAL A 38 -11.06 11.51 18.00
N LEU A 39 -9.80 11.06 18.00
CA LEU A 39 -9.00 10.86 16.78
C LEU A 39 -8.75 9.40 16.44
N VAL A 40 -8.97 8.47 17.38
CA VAL A 40 -8.74 7.05 17.15
C VAL A 40 -10.05 6.38 16.75
N SER A 41 -10.07 5.88 15.52
CA SER A 41 -11.15 5.07 14.98
C SER A 41 -11.07 3.65 15.52
N GLN A 42 -12.23 3.03 15.73
CA GLN A 42 -12.34 1.62 16.12
C GLN A 42 -12.14 0.66 14.93
N SER A 43 -12.23 1.18 13.71
CA SER A 43 -12.02 0.44 12.45
C SER A 43 -11.01 1.16 11.57
N SER A 44 -10.40 0.45 10.62
CA SER A 44 -9.48 1.03 9.65
C SER A 44 -10.12 2.22 8.92
N ILE A 45 -9.40 3.33 8.85
CA ILE A 45 -9.82 4.55 8.16
C ILE A 45 -9.61 4.32 6.66
N LEU A 46 -10.68 4.38 5.89
CA LEU A 46 -10.63 4.21 4.45
C LEU A 46 -10.07 5.49 3.83
N VAL A 47 -8.84 5.44 3.33
CA VAL A 47 -8.26 6.58 2.61
C VAL A 47 -8.76 6.58 1.18
N TYR A 48 -8.82 5.40 0.56
CA TYR A 48 -9.30 5.17 -0.79
C TYR A 48 -10.12 3.89 -0.84
N LYS A 49 -11.18 3.90 -1.64
CA LYS A 49 -11.96 2.72 -1.95
C LYS A 49 -12.43 2.77 -3.40
N SER A 50 -12.13 1.75 -4.18
CA SER A 50 -12.81 1.47 -5.44
C SER A 50 -13.60 0.17 -5.35
N GLY A 51 -14.56 0.02 -6.25
CA GLY A 51 -15.38 -1.17 -6.41
C GLY A 51 -15.79 -1.34 -7.85
N ILE A 52 -16.25 -2.54 -8.20
CA ILE A 52 -16.94 -2.79 -9.47
C ILE A 52 -18.28 -2.07 -9.39
N ILE A 53 -18.57 -1.22 -10.37
CA ILE A 53 -19.86 -0.56 -10.52
C ILE A 53 -20.55 -1.17 -11.73
N ASP A 54 -21.75 -1.71 -11.51
CA ASP A 54 -22.57 -2.22 -12.60
C ASP A 54 -22.98 -1.06 -13.50
N ASP A 55 -22.53 -1.08 -14.76
CA ASP A 55 -23.06 -0.18 -15.76
C ASP A 55 -24.52 -0.54 -16.02
N LYS A 56 -25.41 0.42 -15.77
CA LYS A 56 -26.86 0.27 -15.97
C LYS A 56 -27.22 -0.09 -17.42
N ASP A 57 -26.30 0.12 -18.35
CA ASP A 57 -26.48 -0.13 -19.77
C ASP A 57 -26.21 -1.58 -20.19
N GLY A 58 -25.95 -2.49 -19.23
CA GLY A 58 -25.79 -3.92 -19.48
C GLY A 58 -24.51 -4.29 -20.23
N SER A 59 -23.56 -3.34 -20.37
CA SER A 59 -22.20 -3.64 -20.79
C SER A 59 -21.50 -4.41 -19.69
N ALA A 60 -21.18 -5.68 -19.94
CA ALA A 60 -20.50 -6.58 -19.00
C ALA A 60 -19.03 -6.19 -18.69
N ALA A 61 -18.62 -4.96 -19.00
CA ALA A 61 -17.32 -4.46 -18.60
C ALA A 61 -17.37 -4.10 -17.11
N ASN A 62 -16.88 -5.00 -16.26
CA ASN A 62 -16.65 -4.79 -14.84
C ASN A 62 -15.64 -3.66 -14.64
N HIS A 63 -16.08 -2.40 -14.74
CA HIS A 63 -15.22 -1.25 -14.59
C HIS A 63 -15.06 -0.94 -13.09
N TRP A 64 -13.82 -0.78 -12.67
CA TRP A 64 -13.51 -0.34 -11.31
C TRP A 64 -13.59 1.18 -11.26
N ALA A 65 -14.40 1.67 -10.32
CA ALA A 65 -14.55 3.10 -10.10
C ALA A 65 -14.44 3.42 -8.61
N GLU A 66 -13.99 4.64 -8.32
CA GLU A 66 -13.89 5.15 -6.97
C GLU A 66 -15.28 5.23 -6.34
N ILE A 67 -15.43 4.68 -5.12
CA ILE A 67 -16.69 4.73 -4.38
C ILE A 67 -16.79 6.08 -3.68
N PRO A 68 -17.70 6.98 -4.11
CA PRO A 68 -17.79 8.31 -3.54
C PRO A 68 -18.12 8.24 -2.04
N HIS A 69 -17.59 9.20 -1.29
CA HIS A 69 -17.83 9.37 0.15
C HIS A 69 -17.30 8.24 1.06
N ALA A 70 -16.64 7.20 0.55
CA ALA A 70 -16.11 6.12 1.39
C ALA A 70 -15.19 6.64 2.51
N THR A 71 -14.30 7.59 2.18
CA THR A 71 -13.42 8.25 3.14
C THR A 71 -14.20 9.04 4.18
N ALA A 72 -15.15 9.88 3.76
CA ALA A 72 -15.97 10.69 4.66
C ALA A 72 -16.80 9.84 5.62
N LEU A 73 -17.35 8.72 5.13
CA LEU A 73 -18.08 7.76 5.96
C LEU A 73 -17.17 7.08 6.98
N SER A 74 -15.96 6.70 6.61
CA SER A 74 -15.00 6.10 7.55
C SER A 74 -14.53 7.07 8.64
N LEU A 75 -14.50 8.37 8.33
CA LEU A 75 -14.10 9.44 9.26
C LEU A 75 -15.26 10.02 10.07
N ARG A 76 -16.51 9.56 9.90
CA ARG A 76 -17.70 10.19 10.49
C ARG A 76 -17.69 10.28 12.03
N HIS A 77 -16.91 9.41 12.69
CA HIS A 77 -16.75 9.38 14.14
C HIS A 77 -15.39 9.94 14.61
N VAL A 78 -14.57 10.44 13.68
CA VAL A 78 -13.23 10.95 13.94
C VAL A 78 -13.24 12.47 13.78
N ASN A 79 -12.86 13.20 14.82
CA ASN A 79 -12.88 14.66 14.81
C ASN A 79 -11.60 15.23 14.18
N VAL A 80 -11.44 15.06 12.87
CA VAL A 80 -10.27 15.54 12.10
C VAL A 80 -10.11 17.05 12.12
N ASN A 81 -11.14 17.81 12.50
CA ASN A 81 -11.06 19.27 12.63
C ASN A 81 -10.03 19.71 13.68
N LEU A 82 -9.69 18.85 14.65
CA LEU A 82 -8.62 19.15 15.61
C LEU A 82 -7.26 19.32 14.94
N LEU A 83 -7.01 18.61 13.84
CA LEU A 83 -5.79 18.74 13.03
C LEU A 83 -5.71 20.09 12.31
N LEU A 84 -6.82 20.84 12.23
CA LEU A 84 -6.93 22.12 11.54
C LEU A 84 -7.00 23.33 12.50
N THR A 85 -6.82 23.12 13.81
CA THR A 85 -7.01 24.17 14.83
C THR A 85 -5.84 25.16 14.94
N CYS A 86 -4.86 24.89 15.80
CA CYS A 86 -3.62 25.67 15.90
C CYS A 86 -2.41 24.74 15.76
N ARG A 87 -1.23 25.31 15.48
CA ARG A 87 -0.02 24.52 15.16
C ARG A 87 0.35 23.54 16.26
N THR A 88 0.26 23.98 17.51
CA THR A 88 0.55 23.13 18.67
C THR A 88 -0.42 21.96 18.71
N LEU A 89 -1.73 22.20 18.82
CA LEU A 89 -2.73 21.13 18.88
C LEU A 89 -2.66 20.20 17.65
N ALA A 90 -2.50 20.76 16.45
CA ALA A 90 -2.38 19.98 15.22
C ALA A 90 -1.16 19.05 15.25
N SER A 91 -0.02 19.53 15.72
CA SER A 91 1.19 18.71 15.86
C SER A 91 0.98 17.59 16.88
N GLU A 92 0.42 17.88 18.05
CA GLU A 92 0.13 16.88 19.08
C GLU A 92 -0.89 15.82 18.61
N ALA A 93 -1.97 16.30 17.99
CA ALA A 93 -3.07 15.49 17.49
C ALA A 93 -2.66 14.61 16.30
N SER A 94 -1.84 15.15 15.38
CA SER A 94 -1.36 14.40 14.21
C SER A 94 -0.60 13.15 14.61
N PHE A 95 0.27 13.27 15.63
CA PHE A 95 1.01 12.12 16.16
C PHE A 95 0.07 11.00 16.58
N ILE A 96 -0.97 11.30 17.37
CA ILE A 96 -1.93 10.28 17.81
C ILE A 96 -2.75 9.76 16.63
N PHE A 97 -3.20 10.64 15.74
CA PHE A 97 -4.01 10.26 14.58
C PHE A 97 -3.27 9.29 13.65
N TYR A 98 -2.02 9.55 13.29
CA TYR A 98 -1.27 8.67 12.38
C TYR A 98 -0.69 7.44 13.08
N ASN A 99 -0.36 7.53 14.37
CA ASN A 99 0.27 6.43 15.12
C ASN A 99 -0.71 5.39 15.67
N ARG A 100 -1.99 5.75 15.85
CA ARG A 100 -2.98 4.89 16.52
C ARG A 100 -4.11 4.42 15.61
N ASN A 101 -4.12 4.83 14.35
CA ASN A 101 -5.10 4.37 13.37
C ASN A 101 -4.44 3.48 12.33
N THR A 102 -5.22 2.55 11.80
CA THR A 102 -4.89 1.83 10.57
C THR A 102 -5.50 2.56 9.38
N PHE A 103 -4.71 2.80 8.34
CA PHE A 103 -5.19 3.42 7.10
C PHE A 103 -5.29 2.38 6.00
N ALA A 104 -6.48 2.27 5.41
CA ALA A 104 -6.80 1.24 4.43
C ALA A 104 -7.01 1.82 3.03
N PHE A 105 -6.43 1.14 2.04
CA PHE A 105 -6.56 1.39 0.61
C PHE A 105 -7.24 0.18 -0.01
N ARG A 106 -8.50 0.35 -0.42
CA ARG A 106 -9.36 -0.75 -0.86
C ARG A 106 -9.63 -0.70 -2.35
N GLY A 107 -9.68 -1.87 -2.98
CA GLY A 107 -10.00 -2.03 -4.40
C GLY A 107 -8.80 -1.92 -5.34
N ASP A 108 -9.10 -1.73 -6.63
CA ASP A 108 -8.11 -1.70 -7.70
C ASP A 108 -7.08 -0.56 -7.56
N ARG A 109 -5.81 -0.90 -7.83
CA ARG A 109 -4.63 0.01 -7.77
C ARG A 109 -4.47 0.71 -6.43
N GLY A 110 -4.69 -0.01 -5.34
CA GLY A 110 -4.54 0.52 -3.96
C GLY A 110 -3.16 1.14 -3.68
N TRP A 111 -2.09 0.60 -4.29
CA TRP A 111 -0.72 1.10 -4.09
C TRP A 111 -0.45 2.47 -4.72
N GLU A 112 -0.94 2.74 -5.94
CA GLU A 112 -0.73 4.07 -6.56
C GLU A 112 -1.36 5.18 -5.73
N LYS A 113 -2.57 4.91 -5.21
CA LYS A 113 -3.30 5.84 -4.35
C LYS A 113 -2.64 5.98 -2.98
N SER A 114 -2.05 4.91 -2.44
CA SER A 114 -1.32 4.98 -1.19
C SER A 114 -0.05 5.81 -1.30
N ILE A 115 0.72 5.65 -2.38
CA ILE A 115 1.91 6.48 -2.66
C ILE A 115 1.53 7.95 -2.77
N ALA A 116 0.51 8.28 -3.57
CA ALA A 116 0.04 9.66 -3.71
C ALA A 116 -0.41 10.28 -2.37
N TRP A 117 -1.10 9.50 -1.54
CA TRP A 117 -1.50 9.93 -0.20
C TRP A 117 -0.31 10.11 0.76
N LEU A 118 0.68 9.21 0.73
CA LEU A 118 1.89 9.31 1.54
C LEU A 118 2.68 10.58 1.24
N TYR A 119 2.76 10.97 -0.03
CA TYR A 119 3.30 12.28 -0.42
C TYR A 119 2.45 13.44 0.10
N ALA A 120 1.12 13.33 0.03
CA ALA A 120 0.20 14.38 0.45
C ALA A 120 0.25 14.66 1.97
N ILE A 121 0.40 13.64 2.82
CA ILE A 121 0.52 13.82 4.27
C ILE A 121 1.91 14.32 4.71
N GLY A 122 2.89 14.34 3.80
CA GLY A 122 4.20 14.93 4.03
C GLY A 122 4.97 14.25 5.16
N ALA A 123 5.50 15.05 6.10
CA ALA A 123 6.34 14.55 7.20
C ALA A 123 5.58 13.62 8.17
N ASN A 124 4.25 13.70 8.23
CA ASN A 124 3.44 12.88 9.11
C ASN A 124 3.50 11.39 8.76
N ARG A 125 3.94 11.03 7.55
CA ARG A 125 4.17 9.62 7.17
C ARG A 125 5.13 8.90 8.11
N SER A 126 6.07 9.62 8.72
CA SER A 126 7.00 9.07 9.73
C SER A 126 6.33 8.66 11.05
N GLN A 127 5.04 8.96 11.23
CA GLN A 127 4.28 8.61 12.42
C GLN A 127 3.36 7.40 12.19
N LEU A 128 3.24 6.94 10.95
CA LEU A 128 2.39 5.81 10.57
C LEU A 128 2.90 4.51 11.20
N THR A 129 1.97 3.70 11.68
CA THR A 129 2.25 2.39 12.29
C THR A 129 1.53 1.25 11.61
N SER A 130 0.44 1.52 10.88
CA SER A 130 -0.41 0.47 10.32
C SER A 130 -1.04 0.92 9.00
N LEU A 131 -0.76 0.17 7.94
CA LEU A 131 -1.36 0.32 6.61
C LEU A 131 -1.96 -1.01 6.17
N GLU A 132 -3.11 -0.94 5.53
CA GLU A 132 -3.72 -2.07 4.85
C GLU A 132 -3.90 -1.71 3.37
N ILE A 133 -3.35 -2.51 2.47
CA ILE A 133 -3.38 -2.23 1.04
C ILE A 133 -3.91 -3.46 0.33
N ASP A 134 -5.02 -3.28 -0.37
CA ASP A 134 -5.55 -4.27 -1.27
C ASP A 134 -4.66 -4.37 -2.51
N MET A 135 -4.23 -5.60 -2.81
CA MET A 135 -3.48 -5.96 -4.00
C MET A 135 -4.30 -6.95 -4.82
N ARG A 136 -4.24 -6.83 -6.14
CA ARG A 136 -4.80 -7.84 -7.03
C ARG A 136 -3.69 -8.76 -7.51
N LYS A 137 -4.10 -9.86 -8.12
CA LYS A 137 -3.21 -10.70 -8.92
C LYS A 137 -2.45 -9.79 -9.89
N PRO A 138 -1.11 -9.85 -9.92
CA PRO A 138 -0.33 -9.16 -10.94
C PRO A 138 -0.82 -9.57 -12.33
N SER A 139 -0.80 -8.63 -13.28
CA SER A 139 -1.07 -8.95 -14.68
C SER A 139 0.02 -9.85 -15.24
N HIS A 140 -0.23 -10.49 -16.37
CA HIS A 140 0.75 -11.34 -17.03
C HIS A 140 1.44 -10.65 -18.20
N ALA A 141 2.67 -11.08 -18.46
CA ALA A 141 3.45 -10.68 -19.61
C ALA A 141 4.25 -11.88 -20.11
N TRP A 142 4.56 -11.88 -21.40
CA TRP A 142 5.51 -12.81 -21.98
C TRP A 142 6.93 -12.26 -21.81
N GLN A 143 7.83 -13.03 -21.21
CA GLN A 143 9.25 -12.71 -21.08
C GLN A 143 10.07 -13.34 -22.21
N PHE A 144 10.97 -12.55 -22.80
CA PHE A 144 11.97 -13.01 -23.77
C PHE A 144 13.32 -13.35 -23.11
N TYR A 145 14.19 -14.06 -23.82
CA TYR A 145 15.52 -14.48 -23.31
C TYR A 145 16.40 -13.33 -22.81
N ASP A 146 16.26 -12.14 -23.41
CA ASP A 146 17.02 -10.95 -23.05
C ASP A 146 16.46 -10.22 -21.82
N GLY A 147 15.27 -10.62 -21.34
CA GLY A 147 14.57 -10.04 -20.19
C GLY A 147 13.59 -8.93 -20.54
N THR A 148 13.45 -8.59 -21.82
CA THR A 148 12.33 -7.75 -22.27
C THR A 148 11.01 -8.51 -22.09
N MET A 149 9.92 -7.75 -22.01
CA MET A 149 8.58 -8.26 -21.74
C MET A 149 7.59 -7.64 -22.71
N GLU A 150 6.60 -8.42 -23.12
CA GLU A 150 5.43 -8.00 -23.90
C GLU A 150 4.19 -8.30 -23.08
N GLY A 151 3.28 -7.32 -22.93
CA GLY A 151 2.03 -7.53 -22.18
C GLY A 151 1.16 -8.58 -22.87
N LEU A 152 0.34 -9.30 -22.11
CA LEU A 152 -0.69 -10.18 -22.67
C LEU A 152 -2.05 -9.49 -22.66
N GLU A 153 -2.97 -9.87 -23.57
CA GLU A 153 -4.35 -9.38 -23.62
C GLU A 153 -5.20 -9.94 -22.46
N ASP A 154 -4.77 -9.73 -21.23
CA ASP A 154 -5.53 -10.13 -20.04
C ASP A 154 -6.54 -9.06 -19.62
N GLY A 155 -6.58 -7.94 -20.35
CA GLY A 155 -7.52 -6.83 -20.12
C GLY A 155 -7.09 -5.85 -19.03
N TYR A 156 -5.89 -6.00 -18.44
CA TYR A 156 -5.42 -5.14 -17.34
C TYR A 156 -4.18 -4.30 -17.67
N ILE A 157 -3.30 -4.77 -18.56
CA ILE A 157 -2.12 -4.03 -19.04
C ILE A 157 -2.23 -3.75 -20.54
N ASP A 158 -1.79 -2.56 -20.94
CA ASP A 158 -1.61 -2.21 -22.35
C ASP A 158 -0.38 -2.97 -22.90
N PHE A 159 -0.57 -3.75 -23.97
CA PHE A 159 0.41 -4.69 -24.55
C PHE A 159 1.83 -4.11 -24.66
N ASP A 160 1.93 -2.83 -25.03
CA ASP A 160 3.20 -2.17 -25.35
C ASP A 160 3.98 -1.67 -24.12
N THR A 161 3.49 -1.93 -22.89
CA THR A 161 3.96 -1.21 -21.69
C THR A 161 4.44 -2.08 -20.53
N ALA A 162 4.60 -3.39 -20.73
CA ALA A 162 5.10 -4.27 -19.67
C ALA A 162 6.51 -3.82 -19.19
N PRO A 163 6.67 -3.46 -17.90
CA PRO A 163 7.95 -3.00 -17.38
C PRO A 163 8.96 -4.15 -17.41
N PRO A 164 10.27 -3.91 -17.63
CA PRO A 164 11.26 -4.97 -17.59
C PRO A 164 11.28 -5.66 -16.22
N ARG A 165 11.67 -6.94 -16.19
CA ARG A 165 11.75 -7.71 -14.95
C ARG A 165 12.68 -7.04 -13.95
N HIS A 166 12.24 -6.99 -12.69
CA HIS A 166 12.95 -6.24 -11.65
C HIS A 166 14.37 -6.82 -11.40
N PRO A 167 15.42 -5.98 -11.27
CA PRO A 167 16.81 -6.44 -11.13
C PRO A 167 17.10 -7.28 -9.88
N LEU A 168 16.29 -7.16 -8.83
CA LEU A 168 16.44 -7.93 -7.58
C LEU A 168 15.99 -9.39 -7.72
N LEU A 169 15.23 -9.74 -8.78
CA LEU A 169 14.87 -11.12 -9.05
C LEU A 169 16.10 -11.88 -9.55
N GLN A 170 16.38 -13.02 -8.93
CA GLN A 170 17.57 -13.80 -9.28
C GLN A 170 17.37 -14.47 -10.64
N ARG A 171 18.32 -14.24 -11.56
CA ARG A 171 18.41 -15.05 -12.78
C ARG A 171 18.69 -16.51 -12.42
N PRO A 172 18.14 -17.48 -13.17
CA PRO A 172 18.44 -18.88 -12.96
C PRO A 172 19.95 -19.12 -12.92
N LYS A 173 20.45 -19.73 -11.84
CA LYS A 173 21.86 -20.11 -11.76
C LYS A 173 22.13 -21.21 -12.78
N LYS A 174 23.31 -21.16 -13.39
CA LYS A 174 23.85 -22.12 -14.34
C LYS A 174 23.61 -23.57 -13.87
N GLY A 175 22.78 -24.34 -14.59
CA GLY A 175 22.51 -25.75 -14.26
C GLY A 175 21.10 -26.25 -14.58
N TRP A 176 20.15 -25.35 -14.82
CA TRP A 176 18.81 -25.74 -15.31
C TRP A 176 18.90 -25.96 -16.83
N ALA A 177 18.73 -27.20 -17.25
CA ALA A 177 19.50 -27.85 -18.30
C ALA A 177 19.22 -27.49 -19.77
N LYS A 178 18.63 -26.32 -20.10
CA LYS A 178 18.25 -26.00 -21.50
C LYS A 178 18.53 -24.58 -21.99
N PHE A 179 18.98 -23.65 -21.13
CA PHE A 179 19.06 -22.23 -21.51
C PHE A 179 20.51 -21.69 -21.51
N PRO A 180 20.85 -20.75 -22.42
CA PRO A 180 22.13 -20.05 -22.41
C PRO A 180 22.39 -19.39 -21.05
N ARG A 181 23.65 -19.37 -20.62
CA ARG A 181 24.01 -18.81 -19.30
C ARG A 181 23.65 -17.32 -19.22
N GLY A 182 22.97 -16.95 -18.15
CA GLY A 182 22.68 -15.54 -17.85
C GLY A 182 21.46 -14.98 -18.58
N CYS A 183 20.75 -15.79 -19.36
CA CYS A 183 19.47 -15.44 -19.96
C CYS A 183 18.31 -15.76 -19.02
N TRP A 184 17.18 -15.11 -19.25
CA TRP A 184 15.92 -15.46 -18.61
C TRP A 184 15.30 -16.69 -19.27
N GLN A 185 14.40 -17.38 -18.56
CA GLN A 185 13.56 -18.39 -19.19
C GLN A 185 12.44 -17.67 -19.94
N GLU A 186 12.26 -17.99 -21.21
CA GLU A 186 11.10 -17.48 -21.95
C GLU A 186 9.81 -18.13 -21.47
N GLY A 187 8.75 -17.32 -21.44
CA GLY A 187 7.42 -17.78 -21.05
C GLY A 187 6.59 -16.68 -20.39
N GLU A 188 5.37 -17.06 -20.04
CA GLU A 188 4.46 -16.23 -19.27
C GLU A 188 4.98 -16.05 -17.84
N ILE A 189 5.01 -14.80 -17.39
CA ILE A 189 5.38 -14.38 -16.04
C ILE A 189 4.48 -13.23 -15.58
N GLU A 190 4.54 -12.90 -14.29
CA GLU A 190 3.84 -11.75 -13.73
C GLU A 190 4.57 -10.43 -14.04
N ALA A 191 3.82 -9.47 -14.56
CA ALA A 191 4.21 -8.07 -14.67
C ALA A 191 3.93 -7.35 -13.35
N ILE A 192 4.95 -7.26 -12.50
CA ILE A 192 4.88 -6.54 -11.23
C ILE A 192 5.15 -5.06 -11.47
N ASP A 193 4.21 -4.21 -11.04
CA ASP A 193 4.34 -2.76 -11.17
C ASP A 193 5.56 -2.24 -10.37
N PRO A 194 6.57 -1.63 -11.02
CA PRO A 194 7.75 -1.12 -10.32
C PRO A 194 7.41 -0.03 -9.31
N LYS A 195 6.27 0.67 -9.44
CA LYS A 195 5.83 1.66 -8.45
C LYS A 195 5.56 1.05 -7.09
N LEU A 196 5.39 -0.27 -6.99
CA LEU A 196 5.26 -0.92 -5.69
C LEU A 196 6.54 -0.75 -4.86
N GLU A 197 7.72 -0.64 -5.48
CA GLU A 197 8.97 -0.28 -4.79
C GLU A 197 8.90 1.13 -4.18
N ASP A 198 8.29 2.10 -4.88
CA ASP A 198 8.15 3.47 -4.39
C ASP A 198 7.42 3.53 -3.04
N LEU A 199 6.47 2.61 -2.79
CA LEU A 199 5.80 2.49 -1.50
C LEU A 199 6.82 2.22 -0.37
N PHE A 200 7.69 1.24 -0.55
CA PHE A 200 8.72 0.87 0.44
C PHE A 200 9.77 1.97 0.56
N SER A 201 10.19 2.55 -0.56
CA SER A 201 11.11 3.69 -0.57
C SER A 201 10.53 4.86 0.23
N VAL A 202 9.30 5.30 -0.03
CA VAL A 202 8.69 6.46 0.66
C VAL A 202 8.56 6.23 2.18
N LEU A 203 8.31 4.99 2.61
CA LEU A 203 8.18 4.62 4.01
C LEU A 203 9.53 4.39 4.72
N GLY A 204 10.55 3.91 3.99
CA GLY A 204 11.85 3.56 4.54
C GLY A 204 12.72 4.74 5.00
N HIS A 205 12.52 5.95 4.46
CA HIS A 205 13.41 7.10 4.68
C HIS A 205 13.21 7.86 6.02
N ALA A 206 12.43 7.33 6.97
CA ALA A 206 12.12 8.04 8.20
C ALA A 206 13.01 7.58 9.38
N ALA A 207 14.11 8.29 9.60
CA ALA A 207 14.98 8.05 10.75
C ALA A 207 14.18 8.21 12.07
N ASN A 208 14.27 7.22 12.97
CA ASN A 208 13.53 7.14 14.23
C ASN A 208 12.00 7.05 14.10
N ALA A 209 11.47 6.67 12.93
CA ALA A 209 10.07 6.33 12.81
C ALA A 209 9.72 5.07 13.63
N PRO A 210 8.49 4.96 14.16
CA PRO A 210 8.02 3.72 14.72
C PRO A 210 8.00 2.63 13.65
N SER A 211 8.10 1.37 14.07
CA SER A 211 7.90 0.24 13.17
C SER A 211 6.51 0.34 12.53
N ILE A 212 6.47 0.27 11.21
CA ILE A 212 5.23 0.25 10.44
C ILE A 212 4.88 -1.19 10.04
N SER A 213 3.62 -1.57 10.26
CA SER A 213 3.02 -2.80 9.75
C SER A 213 2.31 -2.48 8.44
N ILE A 214 2.62 -3.23 7.38
CA ILE A 214 1.94 -3.13 6.08
C ILE A 214 1.29 -4.48 5.82
N GLU A 215 -0.04 -4.50 5.82
CA GLU A 215 -0.83 -5.67 5.46
C GLU A 215 -1.19 -5.58 3.97
N LEU A 216 -0.55 -6.40 3.15
CA LEU A 216 -0.88 -6.54 1.74
C LEU A 216 -1.93 -7.63 1.57
N ARG A 217 -3.16 -7.26 1.21
CA ARG A 217 -4.30 -8.19 1.12
C ARG A 217 -4.60 -8.53 -0.33
N SER A 218 -4.52 -9.82 -0.68
CA SER A 218 -4.96 -10.27 -2.00
C SER A 218 -6.48 -10.15 -2.12
N ILE A 219 -6.96 -9.32 -3.04
CA ILE A 219 -8.37 -9.15 -3.41
C ILE A 219 -8.59 -9.63 -4.84
N GLY A 220 -8.33 -10.90 -5.07
CA GLY A 220 -8.48 -11.55 -6.36
C GLY A 220 -8.41 -13.05 -6.20
N GLU A 221 -8.65 -13.75 -7.30
CA GLU A 221 -8.42 -15.18 -7.35
C GLU A 221 -6.90 -15.41 -7.43
N GLY A 222 -6.47 -16.37 -6.63
CA GLY A 222 -5.17 -16.96 -6.73
C GLY A 222 -4.16 -16.68 -5.63
N PHE A 223 -3.20 -17.59 -5.53
CA PHE A 223 -2.24 -17.68 -4.43
C PHE A 223 -0.79 -17.63 -4.94
N PRO A 224 0.12 -16.98 -4.20
CA PRO A 224 1.53 -17.01 -4.55
C PRO A 224 2.09 -18.42 -4.33
N GLY A 225 2.87 -18.91 -5.29
CA GLY A 225 3.57 -20.17 -5.21
C GLY A 225 3.21 -21.15 -6.32
N LEU A 226 3.47 -22.43 -6.06
CA LEU A 226 3.07 -23.53 -6.93
C LEU A 226 1.87 -24.24 -6.32
N PRO A 227 0.96 -24.79 -7.14
CA PRO A 227 -0.05 -25.72 -6.64
C PRO A 227 0.66 -26.86 -5.92
N VAL A 228 0.20 -27.16 -4.70
CA VAL A 228 0.79 -28.20 -3.84
C VAL A 228 0.31 -29.61 -4.26
N SER A 229 -0.67 -29.70 -5.16
CA SER A 229 -1.28 -30.96 -5.61
C SER A 229 -1.27 -31.06 -7.13
N ASP A 230 -0.90 -32.25 -7.64
CA ASP A 230 -1.09 -32.63 -9.04
C ASP A 230 -2.59 -32.74 -9.41
N GLU A 231 -3.47 -32.73 -8.40
CA GLU A 231 -4.94 -32.73 -8.52
C GLU A 231 -5.55 -31.34 -8.35
N ALA A 232 -4.76 -30.25 -8.46
CA ALA A 232 -5.34 -28.91 -8.45
C ALA A 232 -6.42 -28.83 -9.54
N GLU A 233 -7.67 -28.61 -9.13
CA GLU A 233 -8.77 -28.42 -10.07
C GLU A 233 -8.44 -27.19 -10.95
N ASP A 234 -8.91 -27.20 -12.20
CA ASP A 234 -8.68 -26.19 -13.25
C ASP A 234 -9.13 -24.74 -12.90
N GLY A 235 -9.32 -24.40 -11.62
CA GLY A 235 -9.67 -23.07 -11.12
C GLY A 235 -8.79 -22.51 -10.00
N ASP A 236 -7.83 -23.29 -9.46
CA ASP A 236 -6.90 -22.76 -8.46
C ASP A 236 -5.79 -21.96 -9.14
N GLU A 237 -6.06 -20.70 -9.45
CA GLU A 237 -5.08 -19.81 -10.06
C GLU A 237 -3.88 -19.64 -9.10
N HIS A 238 -2.70 -20.09 -9.50
CA HIS A 238 -1.47 -19.79 -8.77
C HIS A 238 -0.65 -18.78 -9.57
N TYR A 239 0.07 -17.91 -8.88
CA TYR A 239 1.02 -16.98 -9.50
C TYR A 239 2.40 -17.17 -8.86
N SER A 240 3.46 -16.76 -9.55
CA SER A 240 4.82 -17.01 -9.11
C SER A 240 5.17 -16.36 -7.76
N MET A 241 6.29 -16.81 -7.20
CA MET A 241 6.85 -16.22 -5.98
C MET A 241 7.55 -14.87 -6.20
N ASP A 242 7.52 -14.30 -7.40
CA ASP A 242 8.25 -13.07 -7.70
C ASP A 242 7.77 -11.88 -6.86
N LEU A 243 6.46 -11.69 -6.70
CA LEU A 243 5.92 -10.59 -5.90
C LEU A 243 6.30 -10.71 -4.42
N PRO A 244 6.07 -11.84 -3.73
CA PRO A 244 6.55 -12.02 -2.36
C PRO A 244 8.07 -11.83 -2.21
N ASN A 245 8.87 -12.35 -3.16
CA ASN A 245 10.32 -12.21 -3.14
C ASN A 245 10.75 -10.73 -3.28
N LEU A 246 10.09 -9.97 -4.15
CA LEU A 246 10.35 -8.54 -4.32
C LEU A 246 9.93 -7.72 -3.11
N VAL A 247 8.76 -7.99 -2.54
CA VAL A 247 8.31 -7.34 -1.30
C VAL A 247 9.33 -7.53 -0.19
N GLU A 248 9.86 -8.74 -0.01
CA GLU A 248 10.89 -9.02 0.99
C GLU A 248 12.22 -8.33 0.65
N ALA A 249 12.61 -8.31 -0.62
CA ALA A 249 13.83 -7.64 -1.06
C ALA A 249 13.75 -6.11 -0.84
N TRP A 250 12.63 -5.46 -1.18
CA TRP A 250 12.39 -4.04 -0.94
C TRP A 250 12.29 -3.72 0.56
N ARG A 251 11.67 -4.60 1.36
CA ARG A 251 11.66 -4.47 2.83
C ARG A 251 13.09 -4.45 3.38
N CYS A 252 13.97 -5.31 2.87
CA CYS A 252 15.38 -5.33 3.29
C CYS A 252 16.17 -4.12 2.77
N ALA A 253 15.92 -3.69 1.53
CA ALA A 253 16.64 -2.58 0.91
C ALA A 253 16.26 -1.21 1.46
N HIS A 254 14.99 -1.01 1.83
CA HIS A 254 14.45 0.26 2.31
C HIS A 254 14.15 0.28 3.81
N GLY A 255 14.08 -0.87 4.47
CA GLY A 255 14.04 -0.92 5.92
C GLY A 255 15.33 -0.34 6.50
N ALA A 256 15.23 0.63 7.40
CA ALA A 256 16.40 1.13 8.12
C ALA A 256 17.11 -0.06 8.77
N ASP A 257 18.42 -0.25 8.49
CA ASP A 257 19.29 -1.33 8.96
C ASP A 257 18.81 -1.88 10.30
N THR A 258 17.90 -2.86 10.25
CA THR A 258 17.56 -3.63 11.43
C THR A 258 18.83 -4.40 11.69
N ASP A 259 19.54 -3.98 12.74
CA ASP A 259 20.63 -4.72 13.35
C ASP A 259 20.37 -6.22 13.12
N PRO A 260 21.25 -6.94 12.41
CA PRO A 260 21.00 -8.32 12.00
C PRO A 260 20.76 -9.26 13.20
N SER A 261 20.92 -8.79 14.44
CA SER A 261 20.56 -9.46 15.67
C SER A 261 19.07 -9.36 16.09
N GLN A 262 18.27 -8.44 15.52
CA GLN A 262 16.83 -8.39 15.79
C GLN A 262 16.09 -9.43 14.94
N PRO A 263 15.20 -10.25 15.53
CA PRO A 263 14.39 -11.18 14.77
C PRO A 263 13.55 -10.39 13.76
N ALA A 264 13.69 -10.72 12.48
CA ALA A 264 12.93 -10.10 11.39
C ALA A 264 11.46 -9.99 11.80
N GLY A 265 10.90 -8.78 11.73
CA GLY A 265 9.51 -8.52 12.06
C GLY A 265 8.61 -9.56 11.39
N SER A 266 7.76 -10.21 12.18
CA SER A 266 6.96 -11.33 11.69
C SER A 266 5.97 -10.83 10.64
N TRP A 267 6.15 -11.28 9.40
CA TRP A 267 5.05 -11.28 8.43
C TRP A 267 3.97 -12.25 8.94
N VAL A 268 2.82 -11.70 9.33
CA VAL A 268 1.60 -12.48 9.47
C VAL A 268 0.86 -12.33 8.14
N GLY A 269 1.27 -13.12 7.15
CA GLY A 269 0.42 -13.37 6.00
C GLY A 269 -0.72 -14.26 6.47
N ASP A 270 -1.80 -13.67 6.98
CA ASP A 270 -3.06 -14.40 7.16
C ASP A 270 -3.61 -14.67 5.75
N CYS A 271 -3.19 -15.79 5.15
CA CYS A 271 -3.90 -16.36 4.01
C CYS A 271 -5.33 -16.60 4.48
N ALA A 272 -6.26 -15.76 4.02
CA ALA A 272 -7.66 -15.85 4.34
C ALA A 272 -8.30 -17.07 3.63
N SER A 273 -7.98 -18.27 4.12
CA SER A 273 -8.75 -19.51 3.96
C SER A 273 -8.18 -20.57 4.91
N GLY A 274 -8.62 -20.50 6.16
CA GLY A 274 -8.72 -21.63 7.09
C GLY A 274 -7.69 -22.76 7.01
N LEU A 275 -6.41 -22.51 7.29
CA LEU A 275 -5.52 -23.58 7.77
C LEU A 275 -4.40 -23.02 8.66
N ARG A 276 -4.67 -22.93 9.96
CA ARG A 276 -3.64 -22.65 10.97
C ARG A 276 -2.68 -23.84 11.08
N ARG A 277 -1.49 -23.75 10.48
CA ARG A 277 -0.34 -24.56 10.94
C ARG A 277 0.51 -23.73 11.88
N ARG A 278 0.42 -24.04 13.18
CA ARG A 278 1.49 -23.70 14.14
C ARG A 278 2.63 -24.67 13.92
N CYS A 279 3.72 -24.22 13.32
CA CYS A 279 5.01 -24.90 13.50
C CYS A 279 5.59 -24.44 14.84
N GLY A 280 5.48 -25.31 15.85
CA GLY A 280 6.30 -25.20 17.05
C GLY A 280 7.75 -25.53 16.68
N ARG A 281 8.69 -24.81 17.31
CA ARG A 281 10.06 -25.31 17.48
C ARG A 281 10.06 -26.50 18.43
#